data_AF-A0A936U6C0-F1
#
_entry.id   AF-A0A936U6C0-F1
#
_cell.length_a   1.000
_cell.length_b   1.000
_cell.length_c   1.000
_cell.angle_alpha   90.00
_cell.angle_beta   90.00
_cell.angle_gamma   90.00
#
_symmetry.space_group_name_H-M   'P 1'
#
loop_
_entity.id
_entity.type
_entity.pdbx_description
1 polymer ?
#
loop_
_entity_poly.entity_id
_entity_poly.type
_entity_poly.pdbx_seq_one_letter_code
_entity_poly.pdbx_strand_id
1 'polypeptide(L)'
;MFFPLLLLVACSKSDDTMSDPQAFTRALARAEVDPRAATELCLDLGEPRMRAACMSEVAPRLAKSDRSAALTACAALGAPHGADCTFRLAETLGDSTLCAQAGEFADDCHLHLFSEHLRDWIPAGARPGNVEAVAASWILDAGLSPDDPRAWSAVYRWVLGQQRPLDRASCDNILDAMKRDACRMTALAHYNDLLNHLRDKGEQLCQDPLPPRAQFVEDPDLRALLIERRGKDLCDPNAVRPAPAGGLPGAGG
;
A
#
# COMPACT_ATOMS: atom_id res chain seq x y z
N MET A 1 35.88 -71.01 -22.15
CA MET A 1 34.62 -70.45 -22.66
C MET A 1 34.14 -69.43 -21.64
N PHE A 2 34.28 -68.14 -21.96
CA PHE A 2 33.98 -67.00 -21.07
C PHE A 2 32.54 -66.53 -21.31
N PHE A 3 31.75 -66.44 -20.25
CA PHE A 3 30.45 -65.76 -20.24
C PHE A 3 30.67 -64.24 -20.17
N PRO A 4 30.06 -63.43 -21.05
CA PRO A 4 30.06 -61.99 -20.88
C PRO A 4 28.94 -61.61 -19.90
N LEU A 5 29.36 -60.98 -18.79
CA LEU A 5 28.51 -60.33 -17.81
C LEU A 5 27.91 -59.06 -18.47
N LEU A 6 26.63 -59.08 -18.78
CA LEU A 6 25.88 -57.90 -19.22
C LEU A 6 25.60 -57.00 -17.99
N LEU A 7 26.36 -55.92 -17.86
CA LEU A 7 26.11 -54.82 -16.94
C LEU A 7 24.90 -54.02 -17.44
N LEU A 8 23.75 -54.19 -16.77
CA LEU A 8 22.61 -53.28 -16.85
C LEU A 8 23.00 -51.97 -16.14
N VAL A 9 23.36 -50.96 -16.93
CA VAL A 9 23.44 -49.58 -16.46
C VAL A 9 22.00 -49.07 -16.31
N ALA A 10 21.50 -49.03 -15.08
CA ALA A 10 20.28 -48.32 -14.76
C ALA A 10 20.54 -46.81 -14.93
N CYS A 11 19.91 -46.20 -15.93
CA CYS A 11 19.78 -44.74 -15.99
C CYS A 11 18.93 -44.29 -14.79
N SER A 12 19.60 -43.87 -13.73
CA SER A 12 19.02 -43.01 -12.70
C SER A 12 18.45 -41.78 -13.42
N LYS A 13 17.11 -41.72 -13.51
CA LYS A 13 16.40 -40.50 -13.85
C LYS A 13 16.75 -39.55 -12.70
N SER A 14 17.60 -38.55 -12.97
CA SER A 14 17.74 -37.43 -12.05
C SER A 14 16.34 -36.88 -11.87
N ASP A 15 15.78 -37.01 -10.67
CA ASP A 15 14.65 -36.20 -10.25
C ASP A 15 15.15 -34.75 -10.38
N ASP A 16 14.80 -34.11 -11.50
CA ASP A 16 14.99 -32.68 -11.70
C ASP A 16 14.11 -31.99 -10.67
N THR A 17 14.65 -31.82 -9.47
CA THR A 17 14.10 -30.95 -8.45
C THR A 17 14.19 -29.53 -9.01
N MET A 18 13.10 -29.11 -9.64
CA MET A 18 12.91 -27.76 -10.12
C MET A 18 13.20 -26.77 -8.99
N SER A 19 14.01 -25.75 -9.27
CA SER A 19 14.34 -24.74 -8.27
C SER A 19 13.11 -23.91 -7.91
N ASP A 20 13.06 -23.39 -6.68
CA ASP A 20 11.95 -22.55 -6.20
C ASP A 20 11.62 -21.37 -7.14
N PRO A 21 12.57 -20.66 -7.79
CA PRO A 21 12.25 -19.62 -8.76
C PRO A 21 11.48 -20.11 -10.00
N GLN A 22 11.83 -21.29 -10.51
CA GLN A 22 11.13 -21.88 -11.65
C GLN A 22 9.75 -22.38 -11.23
N ALA A 23 9.65 -23.02 -10.07
CA ALA A 23 8.40 -23.47 -9.47
C ALA A 23 7.45 -22.29 -9.22
N PHE A 24 7.96 -21.18 -8.68
CA PHE A 24 7.21 -19.95 -8.43
C PHE A 24 6.65 -19.36 -9.73
N THR A 25 7.50 -19.22 -10.76
CA THR A 25 7.07 -18.69 -12.06
C THR A 25 5.98 -19.57 -12.68
N ARG A 26 6.12 -20.90 -12.56
CA ARG A 26 5.13 -21.86 -13.04
C ARG A 26 3.81 -21.76 -12.28
N ALA A 27 3.86 -21.58 -10.95
CA ALA A 27 2.67 -21.41 -10.12
C ALA A 27 1.90 -20.15 -10.54
N LEU A 28 2.59 -19.01 -10.73
CA LEU A 28 1.96 -17.78 -11.19
C LEU A 28 1.34 -17.91 -12.59
N ALA A 29 2.04 -18.56 -13.53
CA ALA A 29 1.49 -18.82 -14.86
C ALA A 29 0.25 -19.74 -14.80
N ARG A 30 0.24 -20.72 -13.88
CA ARG A 30 -0.90 -21.61 -13.69
C ARG A 30 -2.12 -20.90 -13.09
N ALA A 31 -1.90 -19.88 -12.26
CA ALA A 31 -2.95 -19.18 -11.53
C ALA A 31 -3.98 -18.49 -12.46
N GLU A 32 -3.60 -18.12 -13.68
CA GLU A 32 -4.51 -17.53 -14.66
C GLU A 32 -5.51 -18.54 -15.24
N VAL A 33 -5.17 -19.84 -15.22
CA VAL A 33 -5.98 -20.90 -15.81
C VAL A 33 -6.68 -21.74 -14.75
N ASP A 34 -5.98 -22.02 -13.65
CA ASP A 34 -6.43 -22.90 -12.58
C ASP A 34 -5.80 -22.45 -11.25
N PRO A 35 -6.44 -21.49 -10.56
CA PRO A 35 -5.95 -20.97 -9.29
C PRO A 35 -5.81 -22.06 -8.22
N ARG A 36 -6.65 -23.10 -8.24
CA ARG A 36 -6.61 -24.18 -7.24
C ARG A 36 -5.35 -25.02 -7.40
N ALA A 37 -5.02 -25.45 -8.62
CA ALA A 37 -3.76 -26.15 -8.87
C ALA A 37 -2.54 -25.25 -8.61
N ALA A 38 -2.65 -23.93 -8.88
CA ALA A 38 -1.58 -22.99 -8.56
C ALA A 38 -1.35 -22.87 -7.05
N THR A 39 -2.39 -22.96 -6.22
CA THR A 39 -2.26 -22.97 -4.76
C THR A 39 -1.40 -24.13 -4.27
N GLU A 40 -1.61 -25.34 -4.80
CA GLU A 40 -0.79 -26.52 -4.46
C GLU A 40 0.68 -26.28 -4.81
N LEU A 41 0.94 -25.77 -6.02
CA LEU A 41 2.30 -25.43 -6.46
C LEU A 41 2.96 -24.35 -5.59
N CYS A 42 2.20 -23.35 -5.13
CA CYS A 42 2.75 -22.36 -4.21
C CYS A 42 3.14 -23.01 -2.87
N LEU A 43 2.29 -23.87 -2.30
CA LEU A 43 2.53 -24.51 -1.00
C LEU A 43 3.75 -25.44 -1.02
N ASP A 44 4.05 -26.05 -2.17
CA ASP A 44 5.21 -26.92 -2.38
C ASP A 44 6.54 -26.16 -2.45
N LEU A 45 6.55 -24.82 -2.59
CA LEU A 45 7.77 -24.02 -2.59
C LEU A 45 8.54 -24.19 -1.29
N GLY A 46 9.84 -24.43 -1.37
CA GLY A 46 10.70 -24.66 -0.21
C GLY A 46 10.91 -23.41 0.64
N GLU A 47 11.19 -22.27 0.01
CA GLU A 47 11.44 -21.01 0.69
C GLU A 47 10.14 -20.34 1.19
N PRO A 48 9.98 -20.12 2.53
CA PRO A 48 8.75 -19.57 3.10
C PRO A 48 8.34 -18.20 2.52
N ARG A 49 9.33 -17.34 2.22
CA ARG A 49 9.07 -16.01 1.65
C ARG A 49 8.54 -16.10 0.22
N MET A 50 9.08 -17.01 -0.59
CA MET A 50 8.58 -17.24 -1.95
C MET A 50 7.20 -17.88 -1.92
N ARG A 51 6.96 -18.83 -1.00
CA ARG A 51 5.62 -19.41 -0.76
C ARG A 51 4.59 -18.33 -0.44
N ALA A 52 4.91 -17.44 0.49
CA ALA A 52 4.03 -16.33 0.88
C ALA A 52 3.77 -15.38 -0.30
N ALA A 53 4.82 -14.94 -1.00
CA ALA A 53 4.69 -14.06 -2.16
C ALA A 53 3.85 -14.72 -3.28
N CYS A 54 4.03 -16.02 -3.52
CA CYS A 54 3.26 -16.78 -4.50
C CYS A 54 1.78 -16.79 -4.11
N MET A 55 1.49 -17.10 -2.83
CA MET A 55 0.12 -17.16 -2.35
C MET A 55 -0.59 -15.81 -2.38
N SER A 56 0.11 -14.71 -2.08
CA SER A 56 -0.44 -13.35 -2.17
C SER A 56 -0.91 -12.99 -3.58
N GLU A 57 -0.33 -13.60 -4.61
CA GLU A 57 -0.78 -13.45 -6.01
C GLU A 57 -1.91 -14.43 -6.37
N VAL A 58 -1.83 -15.68 -5.90
CA VAL A 58 -2.78 -16.74 -6.29
C VAL A 58 -4.11 -16.65 -5.53
N ALA A 59 -4.09 -16.35 -4.24
CA ALA A 59 -5.28 -16.36 -3.38
C ALA A 59 -6.39 -15.40 -3.89
N PRO A 60 -6.08 -14.16 -4.33
CA PRO A 60 -7.12 -13.28 -4.88
C PRO A 60 -7.78 -13.82 -6.16
N ARG A 61 -7.02 -14.55 -7.00
CA ARG A 61 -7.55 -15.20 -8.20
C ARG A 61 -8.47 -16.36 -7.82
N LEU A 62 -8.06 -17.19 -6.87
CA LEU A 62 -8.85 -18.30 -6.34
C LEU A 62 -10.16 -17.81 -5.72
N ALA A 63 -10.11 -16.70 -4.98
CA ALA A 63 -11.27 -16.15 -4.26
C ALA A 63 -12.40 -15.67 -5.17
N LYS A 64 -12.13 -15.41 -6.46
CA LYS A 64 -13.17 -15.11 -7.46
C LYS A 64 -14.13 -16.28 -7.67
N SER A 65 -13.64 -17.51 -7.49
CA SER A 65 -14.45 -18.74 -7.63
C SER A 65 -14.74 -19.43 -6.30
N ASP A 66 -13.82 -19.39 -5.35
CA ASP A 66 -13.93 -20.08 -4.07
C ASP A 66 -13.19 -19.29 -2.98
N ARG A 67 -13.92 -18.38 -2.33
CA ARG A 67 -13.41 -17.54 -1.25
C ARG A 67 -12.94 -18.35 -0.05
N SER A 68 -13.65 -19.41 0.30
CA SER A 68 -13.30 -20.25 1.45
C SER A 68 -11.96 -20.95 1.21
N ALA A 69 -11.74 -21.49 0.01
CA ALA A 69 -10.47 -22.12 -0.35
C ALA A 69 -9.31 -21.13 -0.34
N ALA A 70 -9.52 -19.89 -0.81
CA ALA A 70 -8.50 -18.84 -0.74
C ALA A 70 -8.09 -18.51 0.71
N LEU A 71 -9.06 -18.39 1.63
CA LEU A 71 -8.79 -18.17 3.05
C LEU A 71 -8.05 -19.36 3.68
N THR A 72 -8.46 -20.60 3.37
CA THR A 72 -7.73 -21.81 3.81
C THR A 72 -6.29 -21.81 3.29
N ALA A 73 -6.07 -21.40 2.04
CA ALA A 73 -4.76 -21.32 1.43
C ALA A 73 -3.87 -20.26 2.11
N CYS A 74 -4.40 -19.08 2.42
CA CYS A 74 -3.69 -18.09 3.23
C CYS A 74 -3.37 -18.62 4.63
N ALA A 75 -4.33 -19.23 5.32
CA ALA A 75 -4.13 -19.77 6.66
C ALA A 75 -3.03 -20.86 6.72
N ALA A 76 -2.88 -21.65 5.65
CA ALA A 76 -1.85 -22.69 5.54
C ALA A 76 -0.40 -22.15 5.58
N LEU A 77 -0.20 -20.85 5.35
CA LEU A 77 1.11 -20.21 5.48
C LEU A 77 1.56 -20.03 6.94
N GLY A 78 0.63 -20.07 7.90
CA GLY A 78 0.89 -19.73 9.30
C GLY A 78 1.19 -18.24 9.51
N ALA A 79 1.27 -17.80 10.77
CA ALA A 79 1.63 -16.42 11.08
C ALA A 79 3.14 -16.17 10.87
N PRO A 80 3.56 -14.98 10.40
CA PRO A 80 2.73 -13.81 10.04
C PRO A 80 2.24 -13.84 8.58
N HIS A 81 2.72 -14.77 7.75
CA HIS A 81 2.49 -14.76 6.31
C HIS A 81 1.02 -14.99 5.90
N GLY A 82 0.28 -15.81 6.65
CA GLY A 82 -1.14 -16.03 6.41
C GLY A 82 -2.00 -14.82 6.75
N ALA A 83 -1.58 -14.04 7.75
CA ALA A 83 -2.20 -12.78 8.12
C ALA A 83 -2.01 -11.72 7.01
N ASP A 84 -0.78 -11.56 6.50
CA ASP A 84 -0.47 -10.67 5.36
C ASP A 84 -1.21 -11.11 4.07
N CYS A 85 -1.24 -12.42 3.78
CA CYS A 85 -2.02 -12.97 2.65
C CYS A 85 -3.51 -12.63 2.76
N THR A 86 -4.09 -12.75 3.95
CA THR A 86 -5.50 -12.45 4.20
C THR A 86 -5.79 -10.95 4.10
N PHE A 87 -4.88 -10.10 4.58
CA PHE A 87 -4.95 -8.65 4.38
C PHE A 87 -4.99 -8.32 2.87
N ARG A 88 -4.01 -8.76 2.08
CA ARG A 88 -3.98 -8.51 0.62
C ARG A 88 -5.20 -9.06 -0.10
N LEU A 89 -5.73 -10.19 0.38
CA LEU A 89 -6.97 -10.76 -0.15
C LEU A 89 -8.16 -9.83 0.12
N ALA A 90 -8.28 -9.28 1.33
CA ALA A 90 -9.31 -8.30 1.70
C ALA A 90 -9.20 -7.04 0.83
N GLU A 91 -7.99 -6.50 0.63
CA GLU A 91 -7.73 -5.35 -0.25
C GLU A 91 -8.19 -5.62 -1.69
N THR A 92 -7.74 -6.74 -2.27
CA THR A 92 -8.03 -7.05 -3.67
C THR A 92 -9.53 -7.24 -3.92
N LEU A 93 -10.27 -7.72 -2.91
CA LEU A 93 -11.71 -7.93 -2.99
C LEU A 93 -12.54 -6.73 -2.53
N GLY A 94 -11.93 -5.72 -1.89
CA GLY A 94 -12.64 -4.63 -1.24
C GLY A 94 -13.57 -5.09 -0.11
N ASP A 95 -13.22 -6.16 0.60
CA ASP A 95 -14.10 -6.82 1.59
C ASP A 95 -13.56 -6.66 3.02
N SER A 96 -14.09 -5.67 3.75
CA SER A 96 -13.69 -5.38 5.13
C SER A 96 -14.01 -6.50 6.12
N THR A 97 -14.94 -7.41 5.80
CA THR A 97 -15.27 -8.54 6.68
C THR A 97 -14.13 -9.55 6.78
N LEU A 98 -13.20 -9.53 5.82
CA LEU A 98 -12.00 -10.36 5.82
C LEU A 98 -10.88 -9.79 6.71
N CYS A 99 -10.91 -8.49 7.02
CA CYS A 99 -9.85 -7.87 7.81
C CYS A 99 -9.74 -8.46 9.23
N ALA A 100 -10.85 -8.87 9.85
CA ALA A 100 -10.81 -9.56 11.15
C ALA A 100 -10.00 -10.88 11.13
N GLN A 101 -9.85 -11.50 9.96
CA GLN A 101 -9.07 -12.73 9.76
C GLN A 101 -7.58 -12.45 9.49
N ALA A 102 -7.20 -11.18 9.27
CA ALA A 102 -5.82 -10.76 9.09
C ALA A 102 -5.03 -10.62 10.41
N GLY A 103 -5.59 -11.09 11.54
CA GLY A 103 -4.88 -11.18 12.82
C GLY A 103 -4.34 -9.83 13.30
N GLU A 104 -3.02 -9.72 13.45
CA GLU A 104 -2.35 -8.49 13.88
C GLU A 104 -2.50 -7.32 12.90
N PHE A 105 -2.81 -7.60 11.62
CA PHE A 105 -3.01 -6.59 10.58
C PHE A 105 -4.48 -6.15 10.42
N ALA A 106 -5.40 -6.61 11.28
CA ALA A 106 -6.82 -6.33 11.11
C ALA A 106 -7.13 -4.82 11.06
N ASP A 107 -6.59 -4.05 12.02
CA ASP A 107 -6.77 -2.59 12.08
C ASP A 107 -6.20 -1.89 10.84
N ASP A 108 -4.99 -2.28 10.41
CA ASP A 108 -4.33 -1.69 9.25
C ASP A 108 -5.10 -2.03 7.95
N CYS A 109 -5.65 -3.24 7.87
CA CYS A 109 -6.52 -3.66 6.78
C CYS A 109 -7.79 -2.82 6.70
N HIS A 110 -8.48 -2.64 7.82
CA HIS A 110 -9.67 -1.79 7.89
C HIS A 110 -9.35 -0.34 7.49
N LEU A 111 -8.23 0.20 7.99
CA LEU A 111 -7.79 1.56 7.67
C LEU A 111 -7.39 1.73 6.20
N HIS A 112 -6.72 0.73 5.61
CA HIS A 112 -6.32 0.79 4.20
C HIS A 112 -7.54 0.77 3.27
N LEU A 113 -8.46 -0.19 3.46
CA LEU A 113 -9.72 -0.25 2.71
C LEU A 113 -10.54 1.02 2.86
N PHE A 114 -10.66 1.54 4.09
CA PHE A 114 -11.33 2.82 4.35
C PHE A 114 -10.69 3.97 3.56
N SER A 115 -9.35 4.05 3.56
CA SER A 115 -8.60 5.11 2.91
C SER A 115 -8.70 5.06 1.38
N GLU A 116 -8.77 3.86 0.79
CA GLU A 116 -8.92 3.67 -0.65
C GLU A 116 -10.26 4.21 -1.17
N HIS A 117 -11.32 4.06 -0.37
CA HIS A 117 -12.67 4.47 -0.74
C HIS A 117 -13.02 5.93 -0.41
N LEU A 118 -12.14 6.70 0.24
CA LEU A 118 -12.40 8.11 0.61
C LEU A 118 -12.90 8.95 -0.57
N ARG A 119 -12.34 8.71 -1.77
CA ARG A 119 -12.69 9.45 -2.99
C ARG A 119 -14.12 9.19 -3.47
N ASP A 120 -14.68 8.04 -3.13
CA ASP A 120 -15.97 7.58 -3.65
C ASP A 120 -17.13 8.28 -2.91
N TRP A 121 -16.89 8.74 -1.67
CA TRP A 121 -17.94 9.31 -0.81
C TRP A 121 -17.62 10.69 -0.22
N ILE A 122 -16.35 11.15 -0.21
CA ILE A 122 -16.04 12.55 0.13
C ILE A 122 -16.13 13.39 -1.15
N PRO A 123 -17.07 14.36 -1.23
CA PRO A 123 -17.22 15.21 -2.39
C PRO A 123 -15.96 16.01 -2.71
N ALA A 124 -15.73 16.27 -4.01
CA ALA A 124 -14.69 17.19 -4.43
C ALA A 124 -14.93 18.58 -3.82
N GLY A 125 -13.87 19.20 -3.29
CA GLY A 125 -13.95 20.51 -2.65
C GLY A 125 -14.55 20.51 -1.24
N ALA A 126 -14.77 19.33 -0.66
CA ALA A 126 -15.11 19.19 0.75
C ALA A 126 -14.13 19.96 1.67
N ARG A 127 -14.63 20.37 2.84
CA ARG A 127 -13.87 21.17 3.82
C ARG A 127 -14.02 20.59 5.23
N PRO A 128 -13.01 20.77 6.10
CA PRO A 128 -13.17 20.45 7.51
C PRO A 128 -14.37 21.20 8.11
N GLY A 129 -15.12 20.55 8.99
CA GLY A 129 -16.37 21.03 9.57
C GLY A 129 -17.63 20.58 8.82
N ASN A 130 -17.50 20.15 7.56
CA ASN A 130 -18.63 19.72 6.73
C ASN A 130 -18.60 18.21 6.40
N VAL A 131 -17.51 17.51 6.71
CA VAL A 131 -17.31 16.10 6.32
C VAL A 131 -17.52 15.13 7.47
N GLU A 132 -17.44 15.60 8.72
CA GLU A 132 -17.27 14.74 9.89
C GLU A 132 -18.51 13.89 10.17
N ALA A 133 -19.70 14.43 9.91
CA ALA A 133 -20.94 13.69 10.05
C ALA A 133 -21.02 12.51 9.05
N VAL A 134 -20.60 12.74 7.81
CA VAL A 134 -20.59 11.69 6.76
C VAL A 134 -19.45 10.70 7.04
N ALA A 135 -18.25 11.19 7.33
CA ALA A 135 -17.10 10.34 7.61
C ALA A 135 -17.34 9.42 8.81
N ALA A 136 -18.04 9.87 9.86
CA ALA A 136 -18.32 9.05 11.03
C ALA A 136 -19.11 7.77 10.70
N SER A 137 -20.07 7.82 9.76
CA SER A 137 -20.80 6.61 9.35
C SER A 137 -19.87 5.66 8.58
N TRP A 138 -19.06 6.19 7.67
CA TRP A 138 -18.12 5.38 6.89
C TRP A 138 -17.02 4.74 7.74
N ILE A 139 -16.56 5.43 8.79
CA ILE A 139 -15.61 4.88 9.77
C ILE A 139 -16.22 3.67 10.47
N LEU A 140 -17.48 3.77 10.91
CA LEU A 140 -18.20 2.65 11.53
C LEU A 140 -18.43 1.50 10.55
N ASP A 141 -18.85 1.81 9.31
CA ASP A 141 -19.09 0.80 8.27
C ASP A 141 -17.79 0.08 7.86
N ALA A 142 -16.66 0.77 7.95
CA ALA A 142 -15.34 0.18 7.74
C ALA A 142 -14.87 -0.68 8.92
N GLY A 143 -15.61 -0.78 10.02
CA GLY A 143 -15.22 -1.54 11.21
C GLY A 143 -14.22 -0.81 12.13
N LEU A 144 -14.04 0.49 11.95
CA LEU A 144 -13.13 1.32 12.74
C LEU A 144 -13.89 2.03 13.87
N SER A 145 -13.15 2.42 14.93
CA SER A 145 -13.73 3.25 16.00
C SER A 145 -14.00 4.67 15.49
N PRO A 146 -15.16 5.29 15.84
CA PRO A 146 -15.45 6.68 15.50
C PRO A 146 -14.51 7.68 16.19
N ASP A 147 -13.73 7.23 17.15
CA ASP A 147 -12.69 8.00 17.84
C ASP A 147 -11.27 7.63 17.39
N ASP A 148 -11.11 6.77 16.37
CA ASP A 148 -9.79 6.38 15.85
C ASP A 148 -9.08 7.59 15.19
N PRO A 149 -7.98 8.10 15.77
CA PRO A 149 -7.28 9.26 15.21
C PRO A 149 -6.65 8.95 13.84
N ARG A 150 -6.35 7.69 13.53
CA ARG A 150 -5.79 7.28 12.23
C ARG A 150 -6.82 7.43 11.12
N ALA A 151 -8.06 7.01 11.38
CA ALA A 151 -9.16 7.14 10.43
C ALA A 151 -9.46 8.62 10.14
N TRP A 152 -9.54 9.45 11.19
CA TRP A 152 -9.70 10.89 11.02
C TRP A 152 -8.53 11.55 10.29
N SER A 153 -7.29 11.14 10.57
CA SER A 153 -6.12 11.61 9.83
C SER A 153 -6.21 11.28 8.34
N ALA A 154 -6.68 10.09 7.96
CA ALA A 154 -6.90 9.73 6.56
C ALA A 154 -7.95 10.64 5.89
N VAL A 155 -9.09 10.87 6.56
CA VAL A 155 -10.14 11.80 6.09
C VAL A 155 -9.58 13.20 5.88
N TYR A 156 -8.90 13.76 6.87
CA TYR A 156 -8.36 15.11 6.77
C TYR A 156 -7.24 15.22 5.74
N ARG A 157 -6.39 14.20 5.60
CA ARG A 157 -5.35 14.17 4.56
C ARG A 157 -5.96 14.22 3.17
N TRP A 158 -7.08 13.54 2.94
CA TRP A 158 -7.83 13.64 1.69
C TRP A 158 -8.43 15.04 1.48
N VAL A 159 -9.18 15.53 2.46
CA VAL A 159 -9.87 16.84 2.40
C VAL A 159 -8.89 18.00 2.22
N LEU A 160 -7.85 18.06 3.05
CA LEU A 160 -6.80 19.08 2.98
C LEU A 160 -5.93 18.92 1.72
N GLY A 161 -5.73 17.67 1.27
CA GLY A 161 -4.97 17.36 0.06
C GLY A 161 -5.56 17.94 -1.23
N GLN A 162 -6.86 18.22 -1.24
CA GLN A 162 -7.56 18.88 -2.35
C GLN A 162 -7.42 20.42 -2.34
N GLN A 163 -6.95 21.01 -1.24
CA GLN A 163 -6.91 22.46 -1.09
C GLN A 163 -5.65 23.05 -1.72
N ARG A 164 -5.82 24.04 -2.59
CA ARG A 164 -4.73 24.82 -3.19
C ARG A 164 -5.15 26.29 -3.17
N PRO A 165 -4.62 27.15 -2.28
CA PRO A 165 -3.63 26.85 -1.23
C PRO A 165 -4.16 25.93 -0.12
N LEU A 166 -3.25 25.29 0.63
CA LEU A 166 -3.58 24.57 1.86
C LEU A 166 -4.06 25.55 2.94
N ASP A 167 -5.22 25.34 3.53
CA ASP A 167 -5.77 26.18 4.58
C ASP A 167 -5.95 25.38 5.88
N ARG A 168 -4.95 25.47 6.77
CA ARG A 168 -5.00 24.81 8.08
C ARG A 168 -5.99 25.46 9.04
N ALA A 169 -6.24 26.77 8.92
CA ALA A 169 -7.23 27.46 9.74
C ALA A 169 -8.65 26.97 9.46
N SER A 170 -8.91 26.38 8.28
CA SER A 170 -10.19 25.72 7.99
C SER A 170 -10.58 24.61 8.98
N CYS A 171 -9.61 24.01 9.69
CA CYS A 171 -9.88 23.05 10.77
C CYS A 171 -10.69 23.66 11.93
N ASP A 172 -10.69 24.98 12.12
CA ASP A 172 -11.40 25.65 13.22
C ASP A 172 -12.92 25.58 13.10
N ASN A 173 -13.42 25.20 11.92
CA ASN A 173 -14.83 24.91 11.68
C ASN A 173 -15.28 23.57 12.30
N ILE A 174 -14.35 22.71 12.72
CA ILE A 174 -14.68 21.44 13.38
C ILE A 174 -15.07 21.71 14.83
N LEU A 175 -16.32 21.40 15.18
CA LEU A 175 -16.84 21.63 16.53
C LEU A 175 -16.14 20.75 17.58
N ASP A 176 -15.93 19.48 17.27
CA ASP A 176 -15.27 18.51 18.14
C ASP A 176 -13.77 18.82 18.30
N ALA A 177 -13.31 18.96 19.55
CA ALA A 177 -11.94 19.38 19.85
C ALA A 177 -10.88 18.33 19.44
N MET A 178 -11.15 17.05 19.68
CA MET A 178 -10.23 15.96 19.31
C MET A 178 -10.04 15.92 17.79
N LYS A 179 -11.15 16.00 17.05
CA LYS A 179 -11.14 16.01 15.58
C LYS A 179 -10.47 17.25 15.01
N ARG A 180 -10.66 18.41 15.64
CA ARG A 180 -9.98 19.66 15.30
C ARG A 180 -8.46 19.55 15.46
N ASP A 181 -8.00 18.98 16.57
CA ASP A 181 -6.58 18.75 16.81
C ASP A 181 -6.00 17.75 15.81
N ALA A 182 -6.71 16.65 15.55
CA ALA A 182 -6.33 15.69 14.52
C ALA A 182 -6.21 16.34 13.13
N CYS A 183 -7.16 17.20 12.74
CA CYS A 183 -7.11 17.96 11.49
C CYS A 183 -5.86 18.87 11.42
N ARG A 184 -5.60 19.63 12.49
CA ARG A 184 -4.45 20.55 12.57
C ARG A 184 -3.10 19.83 12.52
N MET A 185 -2.97 18.69 13.20
CA MET A 185 -1.77 17.85 13.14
C MET A 185 -1.60 17.23 11.75
N THR A 186 -2.70 16.75 11.16
CA THR A 186 -2.70 16.16 9.82
C THR A 186 -2.30 17.19 8.77
N ALA A 187 -2.75 18.44 8.87
CA ALA A 187 -2.37 19.52 7.96
C ALA A 187 -0.84 19.74 7.95
N LEU A 188 -0.21 19.76 9.13
CA LEU A 188 1.23 19.94 9.26
C LEU A 188 2.00 18.74 8.66
N ALA A 189 1.60 17.51 9.01
CA ALA A 189 2.20 16.30 8.46
C ALA A 189 2.02 16.20 6.93
N HIS A 190 0.82 16.51 6.43
CA HIS A 190 0.53 16.54 5.00
C HIS A 190 1.41 17.56 4.26
N TYR A 191 1.59 18.75 4.83
CA TYR A 191 2.45 19.77 4.25
C TYR A 191 3.92 19.33 4.24
N ASN A 192 4.41 18.71 5.32
CA ASN A 192 5.75 18.14 5.38
C ASN A 192 5.99 17.08 4.29
N ASP A 193 5.04 16.17 4.11
CA ASP A 193 5.11 15.13 3.08
C ASP A 193 5.06 15.71 1.67
N LEU A 194 4.27 16.76 1.47
CA LEU A 194 4.21 17.50 0.21
C LEU A 194 5.54 18.17 -0.11
N LEU A 195 6.22 18.77 0.87
CA LEU A 195 7.55 19.35 0.68
C LEU A 195 8.58 18.28 0.32
N ASN A 196 8.55 17.10 0.97
CA ASN A 196 9.39 15.95 0.60
C ASN A 196 9.17 15.57 -0.87
N HIS A 197 7.90 15.39 -1.25
CA HIS A 197 7.54 14.97 -2.61
C HIS A 197 7.97 15.99 -3.67
N LEU A 198 7.83 17.28 -3.40
CA LEU A 198 8.24 18.34 -4.32
C LEU A 198 9.76 18.44 -4.42
N ARG A 199 10.48 18.31 -3.30
CA ARG A 199 11.94 18.21 -3.27
C ARG A 199 12.43 17.03 -4.11
N ASP A 200 11.86 15.85 -3.92
CA ASP A 200 12.26 14.63 -4.65
C ASP A 200 11.97 14.73 -6.16
N LYS A 201 11.08 15.65 -6.56
CA LYS A 201 10.82 16.01 -7.96
C LYS A 201 11.71 17.13 -8.51
N GLY A 202 12.56 17.73 -7.67
CA GLY A 202 13.43 18.84 -8.04
C GLY A 202 12.71 20.18 -8.22
N GLU A 203 11.55 20.37 -7.57
CA GLU A 203 10.81 21.64 -7.61
C GLU A 203 11.54 22.72 -6.80
N GLN A 204 11.45 23.98 -7.27
CA GLN A 204 12.09 25.12 -6.60
C GLN A 204 11.28 25.54 -5.37
N LEU A 205 11.83 25.32 -4.17
CA LEU A 205 11.15 25.62 -2.90
C LEU A 205 11.84 26.70 -2.04
N CYS A 206 13.02 27.18 -2.47
CA CYS A 206 13.85 28.10 -1.68
C CYS A 206 13.49 29.55 -1.76
N GLN A 207 12.82 29.93 -2.84
CA GLN A 207 12.49 31.30 -3.13
C GLN A 207 10.99 31.40 -3.32
N ASP A 208 10.48 32.59 -3.07
CA ASP A 208 9.10 32.91 -3.32
C ASP A 208 8.95 33.46 -4.75
N PRO A 209 7.79 33.26 -5.40
CA PRO A 209 6.63 32.53 -4.87
C PRO A 209 6.84 31.00 -4.88
N LEU A 210 6.27 30.32 -3.89
CA LEU A 210 6.19 28.86 -3.88
C LEU A 210 5.34 28.34 -5.06
N PRO A 211 5.63 27.13 -5.58
CA PRO A 211 4.79 26.50 -6.59
C PRO A 211 3.37 26.34 -6.03
N PRO A 212 2.30 26.39 -6.87
CA PRO A 212 0.91 26.36 -6.41
C PRO A 212 0.57 25.22 -5.45
N ARG A 213 1.24 24.08 -5.60
CA ARG A 213 1.07 22.91 -4.74
C ARG A 213 1.64 23.11 -3.33
N ALA A 214 2.69 23.91 -3.16
CA ALA A 214 3.29 24.23 -1.87
C ALA A 214 2.73 25.51 -1.23
N GLN A 215 1.77 26.18 -1.88
CA GLN A 215 1.17 27.38 -1.31
C GLN A 215 0.21 27.00 -0.16
N PHE A 216 0.23 27.82 0.89
CA PHE A 216 -0.67 27.74 2.03
C PHE A 216 -1.20 29.12 2.38
N VAL A 217 -2.40 29.17 2.97
CA VAL A 217 -2.95 30.38 3.60
C VAL A 217 -2.09 30.67 4.83
N GLU A 218 -1.79 31.95 5.10
CA GLU A 218 -0.88 32.35 6.17
C GLU A 218 -1.21 31.66 7.50
N ASP A 219 -0.29 30.80 7.94
CA ASP A 219 -0.39 29.98 9.14
C ASP A 219 1.01 29.91 9.77
N PRO A 220 1.17 30.24 11.07
CA PRO A 220 2.47 30.33 11.70
C PRO A 220 3.19 28.98 11.80
N ASP A 221 2.47 27.87 11.94
CA ASP A 221 3.06 26.54 12.07
C ASP A 221 3.55 26.03 10.71
N LEU A 222 2.76 26.22 9.64
CA LEU A 222 3.18 25.91 8.27
C LEU A 222 4.35 26.79 7.83
N ARG A 223 4.34 28.08 8.21
CA ARG A 223 5.43 29.02 7.97
C ARG A 223 6.71 28.59 8.67
N ALA A 224 6.63 28.24 9.96
CA ALA A 224 7.76 27.76 10.74
C ALA A 224 8.37 26.48 10.14
N LEU A 225 7.53 25.51 9.76
CA LEU A 225 7.96 24.28 9.10
C LEU A 225 8.67 24.57 7.77
N LEU A 226 8.12 25.47 6.93
CA LEU A 226 8.80 25.84 5.68
C LEU A 226 10.18 26.46 5.94
N ILE A 227 10.30 27.36 6.91
CA ILE A 227 11.58 28.00 7.27
C ILE A 227 12.58 26.96 7.74
N GLU A 228 12.17 26.06 8.63
CA GLU A 228 13.00 24.95 9.11
C GLU A 228 13.50 24.09 7.94
N ARG A 229 12.59 23.65 7.07
CA ARG A 229 12.90 22.79 5.92
C ARG A 229 13.79 23.47 4.89
N ARG A 230 13.60 24.78 4.63
CA ARG A 230 14.52 25.59 3.80
C ARG A 230 15.93 25.63 4.38
N GLY A 231 16.06 25.76 5.70
CA GLY A 231 17.35 25.75 6.39
C GLY A 231 18.03 24.38 6.45
N LYS A 232 17.28 23.29 6.24
CA LYS A 232 17.77 21.92 6.37
C LYS A 232 18.10 21.26 5.03
N ASP A 233 17.14 21.19 4.12
CA ASP A 233 17.24 20.27 2.97
C ASP A 233 16.53 20.73 1.70
N LEU A 234 15.58 21.67 1.75
CA LEU A 234 14.90 22.15 0.54
C LEU A 234 15.79 23.03 -0.34
N CYS A 235 16.89 23.56 0.22
CA CYS A 235 17.77 24.52 -0.44
C CYS A 235 19.21 24.08 -0.63
N ASP A 236 19.49 22.82 -0.37
CA ASP A 236 20.78 22.25 -0.73
C ASP A 236 20.81 22.00 -2.25
N PRO A 237 21.69 22.68 -3.02
CA PRO A 237 21.82 22.44 -4.47
C PRO A 237 22.29 21.01 -4.79
N ASN A 238 22.73 20.24 -3.79
CA ASN A 238 23.15 18.84 -3.92
C ASN A 238 22.08 17.84 -3.45
N ALA A 239 20.89 18.29 -3.02
CA ALA A 239 19.74 17.44 -2.72
C ALA A 239 19.16 16.82 -4.01
N VAL A 240 19.90 15.83 -4.52
CA VAL A 240 19.54 14.75 -5.46
C VAL A 240 18.45 15.06 -6.48
N ARG A 241 18.87 15.31 -7.73
CA ARG A 241 18.09 14.96 -8.92
C ARG A 241 17.99 13.44 -8.99
N PRO A 242 16.80 12.81 -9.03
CA PRO A 242 16.73 11.43 -9.46
C PRO A 242 17.27 11.35 -10.90
N ALA A 243 18.19 10.42 -11.15
CA ALA A 243 18.56 10.07 -12.52
C ALA A 243 17.28 9.67 -13.27
N PRO A 244 17.04 10.14 -14.51
CA PRO A 244 15.95 9.61 -15.31
C PRO A 244 16.15 8.10 -15.44
N ALA A 245 15.13 7.33 -15.05
CA ALA A 245 15.09 5.89 -15.25
C ALA A 245 15.41 5.60 -16.73
N GLY A 246 16.36 4.68 -16.94
CA GLY A 246 17.03 4.40 -18.20
C GLY A 246 16.17 4.59 -19.45
N GLY A 247 16.51 5.61 -20.24
CA GLY A 247 16.24 5.59 -21.66
C GLY A 247 17.04 4.44 -22.26
N LEU A 248 16.35 3.37 -22.66
CA LEU A 248 16.91 2.34 -23.52
C LEU A 248 17.58 3.03 -24.73
N PRO A 249 18.87 2.77 -25.02
CA PRO A 249 19.46 3.24 -26.26
C PRO A 249 18.70 2.60 -27.42
N GLY A 250 18.15 3.46 -28.27
CA GLY A 250 17.51 3.05 -29.51
C GLY A 250 18.48 2.20 -30.34
N ALA A 251 18.02 1.01 -30.71
CA ALA A 251 18.58 0.29 -31.83
C ALA A 251 18.22 1.09 -33.10
N GLY A 252 19.22 1.71 -33.71
CA GLY A 252 19.14 2.38 -35.00
C GLY A 252 20.52 2.36 -35.62
N GLY A 253 20.72 1.45 -36.58
CA GLY A 253 21.96 1.22 -37.31
C GLY A 253 22.15 -0.25 -37.64
#